data_AF-A0A7V7JLJ5-F1
#
_entry.id   AF-A0A7V7JLJ5-F1
#
_cell.length_a   1.000
_cell.length_b   1.000
_cell.length_c   1.000
_cell.angle_alpha   90.00
_cell.angle_beta   90.00
_cell.angle_gamma   90.00
#
_symmetry.space_group_name_H-M   'P 1'
#
loop_
_entity.id
_entity.type
_entity.pdbx_description
1 polymer ?
#
loop_
_entity_poly.entity_id
_entity_poly.type
_entity_poly.pdbx_seq_one_letter_code
_entity_poly.pdbx_strand_id
1 'polypeptide(L)' 'MPLASHSTATIAQALSGIDFPANKNDLIEHARRNNADKDVIQTLNEMPDEQYTSMADVFKGVGQSH' A
#
# COMPACT_ATOMS: atom_id res chain seq x y z
N MET A 1 2.59 21.84 12.51
CA MET A 1 1.68 20.74 12.09
C MET A 1 1.19 21.07 10.68
N PRO A 2 1.00 20.12 9.74
CA PRO A 2 0.69 18.70 9.93
C PRO A 2 1.81 17.72 9.51
N LEU A 3 1.81 16.52 10.11
CA LEU A 3 2.76 15.41 9.95
C LEU A 3 2.18 14.25 9.13
N ALA A 4 1.24 14.50 8.22
CA ALA A 4 0.48 13.45 7.52
C ALA A 4 1.14 12.89 6.23
N SER A 5 2.42 13.19 5.98
CA SER A 5 3.00 13.04 4.63
C SER A 5 3.76 11.74 4.35
N HIS A 6 4.03 10.89 5.35
CA HIS A 6 5.01 9.80 5.17
C HIS A 6 4.43 8.45 4.73
N SER A 7 3.13 8.17 4.90
CA SER A 7 2.62 6.80 4.70
C SER A 7 2.12 6.54 3.27
N THR A 8 1.29 7.41 2.69
CA THR A 8 0.70 7.16 1.35
C THR A 8 1.70 7.34 0.20
N ALA A 9 2.60 8.33 0.30
CA ALA A 9 3.62 8.56 -0.73
C ALA A 9 4.62 7.39 -0.82
N THR A 10 5.00 6.80 0.31
CA THR A 10 5.91 5.64 0.35
C THR A 10 5.24 4.39 -0.22
N ILE A 11 3.95 4.21 0.03
CA ILE A 11 3.15 3.12 -0.56
C ILE A 11 3.02 3.29 -2.07
N ALA A 12 2.79 4.53 -2.53
CA ALA A 12 2.77 4.86 -3.95
C ALA A 12 4.04 4.39 -4.66
N GLN A 13 5.18 4.66 -4.02
CA GLN A 13 6.49 4.35 -4.56
C GLN A 13 6.80 2.84 -4.46
N ALA A 14 6.42 2.20 -3.35
CA ALA A 14 6.58 0.76 -3.12
C ALA A 14 5.72 -0.12 -4.04
N LEU A 15 4.58 0.39 -4.52
CA LEU A 15 3.66 -0.29 -5.42
C LEU A 15 3.69 0.25 -6.85
N SER A 16 4.63 1.14 -7.14
CA SER A 16 4.80 1.70 -8.47
C SER A 16 5.24 0.59 -9.43
N GLY A 17 4.39 0.28 -10.40
CA GLY A 17 4.68 -0.74 -11.41
C GLY A 17 4.16 -2.13 -11.06
N ILE A 18 3.27 -2.26 -10.08
CA ILE A 18 2.49 -3.49 -9.89
C ILE A 18 1.46 -3.66 -11.01
N ASP A 19 1.34 -4.87 -11.53
CA ASP A 19 0.28 -5.24 -12.46
C ASP A 19 -1.02 -5.51 -11.69
N PHE A 20 -2.08 -4.79 -12.04
CA PHE A 20 -3.41 -5.01 -11.49
C PHE A 20 -4.21 -5.96 -12.40
N PRO A 21 -5.09 -6.81 -11.84
CA PRO A 21 -5.51 -6.85 -10.43
C PRO A 21 -4.52 -7.58 -9.51
N ALA A 22 -4.30 -7.01 -8.32
CA ALA A 22 -3.42 -7.54 -7.29
C ALA A 22 -4.20 -7.79 -5.99
N ASN A 23 -3.87 -8.87 -5.29
CA ASN A 23 -4.45 -9.14 -3.97
C ASN A 23 -3.60 -8.52 -2.86
N LYS A 24 -4.12 -8.45 -1.63
CA LYS A 24 -3.37 -8.01 -0.45
C LYS A 24 -1.98 -8.66 -0.33
N ASN A 25 -1.91 -9.98 -0.51
CA ASN A 25 -0.64 -10.70 -0.42
C ASN A 25 0.34 -10.29 -1.53
N ASP A 26 -0.16 -10.04 -2.74
CA ASP A 26 0.65 -9.58 -3.87
C ASP A 26 1.20 -8.17 -3.62
N LEU A 27 0.38 -7.28 -3.05
CA LEU A 27 0.79 -5.94 -2.62
C LEU A 27 1.89 -6.02 -1.55
N ILE A 28 1.76 -6.89 -0.56
CA ILE A 28 2.75 -7.09 0.50
C ILE A 28 4.07 -7.60 -0.08
N GLU A 29 4.02 -8.62 -0.93
CA GLU A 29 5.20 -9.21 -1.57
C GLU A 29 5.90 -8.20 -2.50
N HIS A 30 5.12 -7.46 -3.30
CA HIS A 30 5.65 -6.43 -4.19
C HIS A 30 6.27 -5.27 -3.40
N ALA A 31 5.60 -4.78 -2.36
CA ALA A 31 6.13 -3.78 -1.46
C ALA A 31 7.43 -4.25 -0.77
N ARG A 32 7.49 -5.50 -0.29
CA ARG A 32 8.73 -6.08 0.27
C ARG A 32 9.86 -6.10 -0.75
N ARG A 33 9.60 -6.49 -2.00
CA ARG A 33 10.60 -6.49 -3.07
C ARG A 33 11.12 -5.08 -3.37
N ASN A 34 10.26 -4.06 -3.27
CA ASN A 34 10.64 -2.66 -3.41
C ASN A 34 11.28 -2.04 -2.16
N ASN A 35 11.69 -2.84 -1.16
CA ASN A 35 12.25 -2.35 0.11
C ASN A 35 11.32 -1.36 0.83
N ALA A 36 10.00 -1.61 0.77
CA ALA A 36 9.05 -0.82 1.52
C ALA A 36 9.30 -0.93 3.03
N ASP A 37 9.02 0.17 3.72
CA ASP A 37 9.16 0.23 5.16
C ASP A 37 8.22 -0.76 5.88
N LYS A 38 8.58 -1.16 7.10
CA LYS A 38 7.76 -2.10 7.87
C LYS A 38 6.39 -1.52 8.19
N ASP A 39 6.30 -0.21 8.41
CA ASP A 39 5.03 0.50 8.57
C ASP A 39 4.14 0.32 7.33
N VAL A 40 4.69 0.44 6.13
CA VAL A 40 3.95 0.23 4.87
C VAL A 40 3.44 -1.19 4.76
N ILE A 41 4.32 -2.18 5.01
CA ILE A 41 3.94 -3.60 5.01
C ILE A 41 2.83 -3.88 6.02
N GLN A 42 2.91 -3.28 7.20
CA GLN A 42 1.92 -3.48 8.26
C GLN A 42 0.58 -2.86 7.88
N THR A 43 0.57 -1.64 7.33
CA THR A 43 -0.68 -1.03 6.86
C THR A 43 -1.32 -1.85 5.74
N LEU A 44 -0.54 -2.34 4.77
CA LEU A 44 -1.03 -3.25 3.74
C LEU A 44 -1.57 -4.57 4.32
N ASN A 45 -0.99 -5.05 5.43
CA ASN A 45 -1.44 -6.25 6.12
C ASN A 45 -2.74 -6.04 6.91
N GLU A 46 -2.97 -4.83 7.42
CA GLU A 46 -4.20 -4.43 8.12
C GLU A 46 -5.37 -4.15 7.15
N MET A 47 -5.09 -4.00 5.86
CA MET A 47 -6.12 -3.84 4.84
C MET A 47 -6.96 -5.11 4.66
N PRO A 48 -8.25 -4.96 4.30
CA PRO A 48 -9.11 -6.10 3.99
C PRO A 48 -8.55 -6.94 2.85
N ASP A 49 -8.80 -8.25 2.90
CA ASP A 49 -8.38 -9.18 1.85
C ASP A 49 -9.30 -9.03 0.63
N GLU A 50 -9.08 -7.95 -0.11
CA GLU A 50 -9.82 -7.61 -1.32
C GLU A 50 -8.91 -7.57 -2.54
N GLN A 51 -9.53 -7.65 -3.71
CA GLN A 51 -8.83 -7.57 -4.97
C GLN A 51 -8.70 -6.11 -5.38
N TYR A 52 -7.48 -5.57 -5.27
CA TYR A 52 -7.18 -4.22 -5.65
C TYR A 52 -6.99 -4.18 -7.16
N THR A 53 -7.76 -3.33 -7.84
CA THR A 53 -7.72 -3.23 -9.32
C THR A 53 -6.95 -2.00 -9.78
N SER A 54 -6.54 -1.14 -8.85
CA SER A 54 -5.82 0.10 -9.15
C SER A 54 -5.12 0.65 -7.92
N MET A 55 -4.09 1.46 -8.14
CA MET A 55 -3.42 2.26 -7.11
C MET A 55 -4.41 3.07 -6.26
N ALA A 56 -5.49 3.56 -6.89
CA ALA A 56 -6.54 4.32 -6.21
C ALA A 56 -7.28 3.51 -5.13
N ASP A 57 -7.55 2.22 -5.34
CA ASP A 57 -8.16 1.35 -4.33
C ASP A 57 -7.20 1.10 -3.17
N VAL A 58 -5.91 0.92 -3.48
CA VAL A 58 -4.89 0.77 -2.43
C VAL A 58 -4.81 2.05 -1.61
N PHE A 59 -4.72 3.23 -2.25
CA PHE A 59 -4.72 4.50 -1.52
C PHE A 59 -5.98 4.75 -0.71
N LYS A 60 -7.15 4.30 -1.17
CA LYS A 60 -8.37 4.35 -0.37
C LYS A 60 -8.25 3.48 0.87
N GLY A 61 -7.78 2.24 0.73
CA GLY A 61 -7.62 1.34 1.86
C GLY A 61 -6.60 1.83 2.90
N VAL A 62 -5.49 2.43 2.45
CA VAL A 62 -4.45 2.93 3.35
C VAL A 62 -4.79 4.31 3.93
N GLY A 63 -5.30 5.23 3.09
CA GLY A 63 -5.51 6.63 3.42
C GLY A 63 -6.63 6.90 4.44
N GLN A 64 -7.43 5.88 4.79
CA GLN A 64 -8.44 5.98 5.85
C GLN A 64 -7.89 5.70 7.26
N SER A 65 -6.60 5.45 7.40
CA SER A 65 -5.95 5.24 8.70
C SER A 65 -5.55 6.57 9.35
N HIS A 66 -6.52 7.44 9.67
CA HIS A 66 -6.36 8.52 10.67
C HIS A 66 -7.68 9.20 11.05
#